data_AF-A0A926PMP6-F1
#
_entry.id   AF-A0A926PMP6-F1
#
_cell.length_a   1.000
_cell.length_b   1.000
_cell.length_c   1.000
_cell.angle_alpha   90.00
_cell.angle_beta   90.00
_cell.angle_gamma   90.00
#
_symmetry.space_group_name_H-M   'P 1'
#
loop_
_entity.id
_entity.type
_entity.pdbx_description
1 polymer ?
#
loop_
_entity_poly.entity_id
_entity_poly.type
_entity_poly.pdbx_seq_one_letter_code
_entity_poly.pdbx_strand_id
1 'polypeptide(L)' 'MTSKETIQFRLPKSEKDKLDSYCQKTGRSITDVLREFIRSLPER' A
#
# COMPACT_ATOMS: atom_id res chain seq x y z
N MET A 1 -13.15 -14.87 -13.21
CA MET A 1 -12.59 -15.26 -11.89
C MET A 1 -11.35 -14.41 -11.67
N THR A 2 -11.39 -13.44 -10.75
CA THR A 2 -10.22 -12.57 -10.47
C THR A 2 -9.28 -13.30 -9.54
N SER A 3 -8.12 -13.73 -10.05
CA SER A 3 -7.04 -14.30 -9.25
C SER A 3 -6.56 -13.27 -8.22
N LYS A 4 -6.47 -13.66 -6.95
CA LYS A 4 -5.92 -12.81 -5.88
C LYS A 4 -4.50 -13.28 -5.58
N GLU A 5 -3.56 -12.34 -5.55
CA GLU A 5 -2.17 -12.60 -5.17
C GLU A 5 -1.81 -11.82 -3.90
N THR A 6 -0.99 -12.44 -3.04
CA THR A 6 -0.49 -11.81 -1.81
C THR A 6 0.92 -11.28 -2.04
N ILE A 7 1.14 -10.00 -1.76
CA ILE A 7 2.45 -9.37 -1.87
C ILE A 7 3.04 -9.26 -0.46
N GLN A 8 4.19 -9.88 -0.22
CA GLN A 8 5.00 -9.69 0.98
C GLN A 8 6.37 -9.13 0.59
N PHE A 9 6.77 -8.03 1.23
CA PHE A 9 8.08 -7.42 1.02
C PHE A 9 8.61 -6.85 2.32
N ARG A 10 9.94 -6.74 2.42
CA ARG A 10 10.59 -6.07 3.54
C ARG A 10 10.68 -4.59 3.23
N LEU A 11 10.25 -3.77 4.18
CA LEU A 11 10.31 -2.32 4.09
C LEU A 11 11.20 -1.79 5.23
N PRO A 12 12.14 -0.88 4.96
CA PRO A 12 12.83 -0.10 5.97
C PRO A 12 11.87 0.49 7.01
N LYS A 13 12.26 0.45 8.29
CA LYS A 13 11.42 0.91 9.40
C LYS A 13 10.94 2.36 9.20
N SER A 14 11.84 3.25 8.77
CA SER A 14 11.53 4.66 8.52
C SER A 14 10.43 4.88 7.47
N GLU A 15 10.37 4.04 6.43
CA GLU A 15 9.33 4.12 5.41
C GLU A 15 8.02 3.54 5.92
N LYS A 16 8.10 2.46 6.71
CA LYS A 16 6.94 1.89 7.40
C LYS A 16 6.30 2.90 8.35
N ASP A 17 7.10 3.61 9.14
CA ASP A 17 6.59 4.63 10.08
C ASP A 17 5.89 5.78 9.36
N LYS A 18 6.42 6.22 8.21
CA LYS A 18 5.76 7.21 7.36
C LYS A 18 4.43 6.71 6.83
N LEU A 19 4.40 5.47 6.33
CA LEU A 19 3.20 4.85 5.79
C LEU A 19 2.14 4.65 6.88
N ASP A 20 2.53 4.20 8.07
CA ASP A 20 1.63 4.02 9.21
C ASP A 20 1.03 5.36 9.65
N SER A 21 1.86 6.39 9.78
CA SER A 21 1.41 7.75 10.11
C SER A 21 0.41 8.29 9.09
N TYR A 22 0.63 8.02 7.79
CA TYR A 22 -0.31 8.42 6.74
C TYR A 22 -1.63 7.65 6.82
N CYS A 23 -1.56 6.33 7.05
CA CYS A 23 -2.73 5.47 7.23
C CYS A 23 -3.58 5.92 8.43
N GLN A 24 -2.94 6.26 9.56
CA GLN A 24 -3.62 6.78 10.75
C GLN A 24 -4.33 8.11 10.47
N LYS A 25 -3.66 9.04 9.77
CA LYS A 25 -4.24 10.36 9.44
C LYS A 25 -5.42 10.28 8.48
N THR A 26 -5.38 9.34 7.54
CA THR A 26 -6.40 9.19 6.50
C THR A 26 -7.50 8.19 6.87
N GLY A 27 -7.32 7.41 7.95
CA GLY A 27 -8.22 6.31 8.32
C GLY A 27 -8.19 5.15 7.32
N ARG A 28 -7.21 5.09 6.41
CA ARG A 28 -7.09 4.05 5.39
C ARG A 28 -6.15 2.94 5.86
N SER A 29 -6.43 1.71 5.41
CA SER A 29 -5.49 0.61 5.65
C SER A 29 -4.30 0.69 4.69
N ILE A 30 -3.14 0.19 5.13
CA ILE A 30 -1.93 0.09 4.28
C ILE A 30 -2.24 -0.58 2.94
N THR A 31 -3.02 -1.66 2.97
CA THR A 31 -3.43 -2.39 1.78
C THR A 31 -4.26 -1.53 0.82
N ASP A 32 -5.11 -0.66 1.35
CA ASP A 32 -5.95 0.22 0.53
C ASP A 32 -5.10 1.31 -0.15
N VAL A 33 -4.21 1.94 0.63
CA VAL A 33 -3.25 2.93 0.11
C VAL A 33 -2.35 2.33 -0.96
N LEU A 34 -1.80 1.12 -0.74
CA LEU A 34 -0.99 0.43 -1.73
C LEU A 34 -1.80 0.04 -2.97
N ARG A 35 -3.04 -0.42 -2.79
CA ARG A 35 -3.91 -0.78 -3.92
C ARG A 35 -4.28 0.42 -4.77
N GLU A 36 -4.60 1.54 -4.15
CA GLU A 36 -4.86 2.80 -4.83
C GLU A 36 -3.62 3.30 -5.56
N PHE A 37 -2.46 3.25 -4.92
CA PHE A 37 -1.18 3.59 -5.55
C PHE A 37 -0.94 2.72 -6.79
N ILE A 38 -1.07 1.39 -6.68
CA ILE A 38 -0.90 0.47 -7.81
C ILE A 38 -1.88 0.79 -8.93
N ARG A 39 -3.15 1.10 -8.62
CA ARG A 39 -4.17 1.49 -9.61
C ARG A 39 -3.90 2.83 -10.29
N SER A 40 -3.16 3.72 -9.62
CA SER A 40 -2.76 5.00 -10.17
C SER A 40 -1.54 4.92 -11.10
N LEU A 41 -0.83 3.79 -11.10
CA LEU A 41 0.31 3.58 -11.99
C LEU A 41 -0.19 3.47 -13.44
N PRO A 42 0.46 4.16 -14.40
CA PRO A 42 0.09 4.04 -15.80
C PRO A 42 0.37 2.61 -16.30
N GLU A 43 -0.59 2.04 -17.02
CA GLU A 43 -0.37 0.83 -17.82
C GLU A 43 0.56 1.21 -18.97
N ARG A 44 1.72 0.56 -19.03
CA ARG A 44 2.75 0.81 -20.04
C ARG A 44 2.50 -0.02 -21.29
#